data_AF-A0A935PXE3-F1
#
_entry.id   AF-A0A935PXE3-F1
#
_cell.length_a   1.000
_cell.length_b   1.000
_cell.length_c   1.000
_cell.angle_alpha   90.00
_cell.angle_beta   90.00
_cell.angle_gamma   90.00
#
_symmetry.space_group_name_H-M   'P 1'
#
loop_
_entity.id
_entity.type
_entity.pdbx_description
1 polymer ?
#
loop_
_entity_poly.entity_id
_entity_poly.type
_entity_poly.pdbx_seq_one_letter_code
_entity_poly.pdbx_strand_id
1 'polypeptide(L)'
;MLKSSFVRFSATFGRWLAPDSLRQWLGVALLGVLLAHSLDYLEVVPLRRLDALLYDFRVRLLARGEVDERIVIVDIDERSLAELGRWPWNRLRLADLVDSICGQYGALLLGLDVILAEADESSGLSTLDVLARGSWARMPAFSWRCRRCDRRLITTAVWRWSCAAIR
;
A
#
# COMPACT_ATOMS: atom_id res chain seq x y z
N MET A 1 -64.42 12.02 25.84
CA MET A 1 -64.64 11.45 24.50
C MET A 1 -64.27 12.49 23.44
N LEU A 2 -63.01 12.55 22.99
CA LEU A 2 -62.53 13.34 21.82
C LEU A 2 -61.00 13.18 21.72
N LYS A 3 -60.49 12.07 21.17
CA LYS A 3 -59.03 11.93 20.90
C LYS A 3 -58.61 10.83 19.91
N SER A 4 -59.53 10.21 19.16
CA SER A 4 -59.18 9.05 18.30
C SER A 4 -59.16 9.32 16.79
N SER A 5 -59.51 10.52 16.31
CA SER A 5 -59.65 10.76 14.86
C SER A 5 -58.40 11.30 14.15
N PHE A 6 -57.36 11.72 14.88
CA PHE A 6 -56.21 12.41 14.27
C PHE A 6 -55.07 11.46 13.80
N VAL A 7 -55.00 10.24 14.33
CA VAL A 7 -53.88 9.31 14.06
C VAL A 7 -54.05 8.54 12.73
N ARG A 8 -55.21 8.62 12.07
CA ARG A 8 -55.47 7.91 10.81
C ARG A 8 -55.14 8.73 9.55
N PHE A 9 -54.74 10.00 9.69
CA PHE A 9 -54.51 10.90 8.55
C PHE A 9 -53.07 10.86 8.00
N SER A 10 -52.06 10.47 8.79
CA SER A 10 -50.66 10.51 8.30
C SER A 10 -50.23 9.29 7.47
N ALA A 11 -51.00 8.18 7.50
CA ALA A 11 -50.63 6.93 6.82
C ALA A 11 -51.11 6.84 5.35
N THR A 12 -51.88 7.83 4.88
CA THR A 12 -52.50 7.81 3.54
C THR A 12 -51.96 8.91 2.61
N PHE A 13 -51.29 9.93 3.16
CA PHE A 13 -50.86 11.11 2.39
C PHE A 13 -49.61 10.85 1.53
N GLY A 14 -48.77 9.86 1.86
CA GLY A 14 -47.53 9.55 1.13
C GLY A 14 -47.69 8.66 -0.11
N ARG A 15 -48.89 8.14 -0.40
CA ARG A 15 -49.18 7.29 -1.58
C ARG A 15 -49.65 8.09 -2.80
N TRP A 16 -49.70 9.42 -2.71
CA TRP A 16 -50.49 10.27 -3.62
C TRP A 16 -49.68 11.16 -4.56
N LEU A 17 -48.38 10.91 -4.77
CA LEU A 17 -47.52 11.79 -5.59
C LEU A 17 -46.72 11.10 -6.71
N ALA A 18 -46.90 9.80 -6.97
CA ALA A 18 -46.36 9.14 -8.18
C ALA A 18 -47.08 7.80 -8.45
N PRO A 19 -47.39 7.43 -9.71
CA PRO A 19 -47.84 6.07 -10.01
C PRO A 19 -46.76 5.08 -9.55
N ASP A 20 -47.14 3.93 -8.98
CA ASP A 20 -46.20 2.97 -8.37
C ASP A 20 -45.04 2.56 -9.31
N SER A 21 -45.29 2.57 -10.62
CA SER A 21 -44.28 2.36 -11.66
C SER A 21 -43.21 3.46 -11.70
N LEU A 22 -43.58 4.74 -11.54
CA LEU A 22 -42.64 5.86 -11.54
C LEU A 22 -41.69 5.78 -10.33
N ARG A 23 -42.19 5.38 -9.16
CA ARG A 23 -41.36 5.16 -7.97
C ARG A 23 -40.32 4.06 -8.20
N GLN A 24 -40.73 2.96 -8.83
CA GLN A 24 -39.84 1.85 -9.15
C GLN A 24 -38.77 2.26 -10.18
N TRP A 25 -39.16 2.96 -11.24
CA TRP A 25 -38.23 3.46 -12.25
C TRP A 25 -37.23 4.49 -11.69
N LEU A 26 -37.67 5.38 -10.81
CA LEU A 26 -36.77 6.29 -10.09
C LEU A 26 -35.77 5.54 -9.21
N GLY A 27 -36.22 4.49 -8.52
CA GLY A 27 -35.33 3.64 -7.72
C GLY A 27 -34.29 2.90 -8.56
N VAL A 28 -34.70 2.32 -9.69
CA VAL A 28 -33.78 1.63 -10.62
C VAL A 28 -32.80 2.62 -11.25
N ALA A 29 -33.25 3.82 -11.64
CA ALA A 29 -32.39 4.86 -12.17
C ALA A 29 -31.35 5.33 -11.14
N LEU A 30 -31.78 5.60 -9.90
CA LEU A 30 -30.87 5.98 -8.80
C LEU A 30 -29.86 4.86 -8.52
N LEU A 31 -30.32 3.60 -8.41
CA LEU A 31 -29.44 2.46 -8.22
C LEU A 31 -28.44 2.33 -9.36
N GLY A 32 -28.89 2.47 -10.62
CA GLY A 32 -28.03 2.42 -11.79
C GLY A 32 -26.96 3.52 -11.81
N VAL A 33 -27.31 4.75 -11.42
CA VAL A 33 -26.34 5.85 -11.27
C VAL A 33 -25.32 5.55 -10.18
N LEU A 34 -25.75 5.03 -9.02
CA LEU A 34 -24.85 4.63 -7.94
C LEU A 34 -23.93 3.48 -8.36
N LEU A 35 -24.44 2.48 -9.08
CA LEU A 35 -23.66 1.37 -9.59
C LEU A 35 -22.62 1.83 -10.62
N ALA A 36 -23.02 2.69 -11.56
CA ALA A 36 -22.14 3.26 -12.56
C ALA A 36 -21.05 4.13 -11.93
N HIS A 37 -21.37 4.84 -10.83
CA HIS A 37 -20.37 5.56 -10.05
C HIS A 37 -19.41 4.61 -9.32
N SER A 38 -19.92 3.55 -8.69
CA SER A 38 -19.09 2.54 -8.01
C SER A 38 -18.15 1.78 -8.95
N LEU A 39 -18.48 1.72 -10.23
CA LEU A 39 -17.67 1.11 -11.29
C LEU A 39 -16.79 2.12 -12.03
N ASP A 40 -16.72 3.37 -11.55
CA ASP A 40 -15.93 4.47 -12.12
C ASP A 40 -16.30 4.87 -13.57
N TYR A 41 -17.50 4.50 -14.04
CA TYR A 41 -18.00 4.87 -15.38
C TYR A 41 -18.60 6.29 -15.42
N LEU A 42 -19.02 6.83 -14.27
CA LEU A 42 -19.59 8.17 -14.14
C LEU A 42 -18.99 8.90 -12.93
N GLU A 43 -18.26 9.97 -13.17
CA GLU A 43 -17.70 10.81 -12.10
C GLU A 43 -18.74 11.84 -11.61
N VAL A 44 -19.48 11.49 -10.56
CA VAL A 44 -20.40 12.43 -9.89
C VAL A 44 -19.64 13.17 -8.79
N VAL A 45 -19.06 14.33 -9.11
CA VAL A 45 -18.23 15.17 -8.21
C VAL A 45 -18.80 15.35 -6.78
N PRO A 46 -20.10 15.67 -6.56
CA PRO A 46 -20.61 15.81 -5.20
C PRO A 46 -20.67 14.49 -4.41
N LEU A 47 -20.83 13.34 -5.08
CA LEU A 47 -20.85 12.03 -4.43
C LEU A 47 -19.47 11.68 -3.86
N ARG A 48 -18.39 11.95 -4.61
CA ARG A 48 -17.01 11.75 -4.12
C ARG A 48 -16.72 12.49 -2.82
N ARG A 49 -17.25 13.71 -2.66
CA ARG A 49 -17.07 14.47 -1.42
C ARG A 49 -17.84 13.86 -0.25
N LEU A 50 -19.06 13.38 -0.51
CA LEU A 50 -19.85 12.67 0.49
C LEU A 50 -19.14 11.38 0.92
N ASP A 51 -18.60 10.61 -0.03
CA ASP A 51 -17.86 9.39 0.25
C ASP A 51 -16.60 9.65 1.07
N ALA A 52 -15.83 10.69 0.74
CA ALA A 52 -14.67 11.09 1.53
C ALA A 52 -15.04 11.48 2.97
N LEU A 53 -16.13 12.25 3.16
CA LEU A 53 -16.62 12.62 4.49
C LEU A 53 -17.10 11.40 5.29
N LEU A 54 -17.85 10.49 4.65
CA LEU A 54 -18.32 9.26 5.27
C LEU A 54 -17.15 8.35 5.63
N TYR A 55 -16.13 8.28 4.77
CA TYR A 55 -14.90 7.53 5.02
C TYR A 55 -14.16 8.07 6.23
N ASP A 56 -13.93 9.39 6.30
CA ASP A 56 -13.26 10.04 7.43
C ASP A 56 -14.03 9.82 8.74
N PHE A 57 -15.36 9.96 8.70
CA PHE A 57 -16.21 9.71 9.86
C PHE A 57 -16.10 8.25 10.31
N ARG A 58 -16.17 7.31 9.36
CA ARG A 58 -16.03 5.88 9.64
C ARG A 58 -14.66 5.55 10.24
N VAL A 59 -13.57 6.08 9.69
CA VAL A 59 -12.21 5.87 10.22
C VAL A 59 -12.13 6.43 11.63
N ARG A 60 -12.64 7.63 11.90
CA ARG A 60 -12.61 8.22 13.26
C ARG A 60 -13.43 7.44 14.28
N LEU A 61 -14.58 6.87 13.88
CA LEU A 61 -15.41 6.06 14.79
C LEU A 61 -14.86 4.65 15.03
N LEU A 62 -14.26 4.03 14.00
CA LEU A 62 -13.81 2.63 14.07
C LEU A 62 -12.33 2.49 14.41
N ALA A 63 -11.51 3.53 14.20
CA ALA A 63 -10.12 3.52 14.61
C ALA A 63 -10.07 3.39 16.13
N ARG A 64 -9.55 2.26 16.59
CA ARG A 64 -9.17 2.09 17.99
C ARG A 64 -8.02 3.06 18.20
N GLY A 65 -8.24 4.13 18.97
CA GLY A 65 -7.24 5.17 19.23
C GLY A 65 -6.03 4.70 20.06
N GLU A 66 -5.80 3.40 20.14
CA GLU A 66 -4.69 2.78 20.83
C GLU A 66 -3.57 2.53 19.83
N VAL A 67 -2.41 3.14 20.09
CA VAL A 67 -1.19 2.86 19.35
C VAL A 67 -0.63 1.54 19.87
N ASP A 68 -0.52 0.55 19.00
CA ASP A 68 0.11 -0.72 19.34
C ASP A 68 1.64 -0.54 19.34
N GLU A 69 2.25 -0.58 20.52
CA GLU A 69 3.70 -0.39 20.70
C GLU A 69 4.55 -1.45 19.96
N ARG A 70 3.94 -2.56 19.54
CA ARG A 70 4.61 -3.61 18.76
C ARG A 70 4.81 -3.21 17.29
N ILE A 71 4.06 -2.22 16.80
CA ILE A 71 4.11 -1.75 15.43
C ILE A 71 5.02 -0.51 15.38
N VAL A 72 6.17 -0.65 14.75
CA VAL A 72 7.12 0.44 14.53
C VAL A 72 7.11 0.83 13.06
N ILE A 73 6.84 2.11 12.79
CA ILE A 73 6.94 2.69 11.45
C ILE A 73 8.31 3.35 11.33
N VAL A 74 9.09 2.89 10.35
CA VAL A 74 10.38 3.48 10.01
C VAL A 74 10.20 4.28 8.74
N ASP A 75 10.28 5.59 8.86
CA ASP A 75 10.17 6.52 7.73
C ASP A 75 11.56 7.02 7.28
N ILE A 76 11.67 7.38 6.00
CA ILE A 76 12.88 7.96 5.42
C ILE A 76 12.66 9.46 5.32
N ASP A 77 13.11 10.18 6.34
CA ASP A 77 12.97 11.63 6.44
C ASP A 77 14.11 12.40 5.78
N GLU A 78 13.96 13.73 5.65
CA GLU A 78 14.98 14.60 5.07
C GLU A 78 16.29 14.57 5.85
N ARG A 79 16.23 14.33 7.16
CA ARG A 79 17.42 14.17 7.99
C ARG A 79 18.21 12.93 7.59
N SER A 80 17.53 11.80 7.45
CA SER A 80 18.13 10.55 6.97
C SER A 80 18.71 10.73 5.58
N LEU A 81 18.02 11.44 4.68
CA LEU A 81 18.54 11.72 3.34
C LEU A 81 19.75 12.67 3.34
N ALA A 82 19.83 13.60 4.28
CA ALA A 82 21.00 14.47 4.43
C ALA A 82 22.22 13.69 4.94
N GLU A 83 22.02 12.75 5.86
CA GLU A 83 23.10 11.96 6.47
C GLU A 83 23.55 10.80 5.57
N LEU A 84 22.59 10.10 4.95
CA LEU A 84 22.82 8.89 4.16
C LEU A 84 22.90 9.19 2.66
N GLY A 85 22.44 10.34 2.21
CA GLY A 85 22.42 10.72 0.81
C GLY A 85 21.05 10.45 0.15
N ARG A 86 20.97 10.85 -1.12
CA ARG A 86 19.71 10.93 -1.85
C ARG A 86 19.12 9.54 -2.11
N TRP A 87 17.80 9.44 -1.94
CA TRP A 87 16.99 8.31 -2.40
C TRP A 87 16.87 8.30 -3.93
N PRO A 88 16.77 7.14 -4.61
CA PRO A 88 16.80 5.78 -4.08
C PRO A 88 18.20 5.29 -3.71
N TRP A 89 18.31 4.66 -2.53
CA TRP A 89 19.56 4.05 -2.08
C TRP A 89 19.85 2.75 -2.84
N ASN A 90 21.13 2.36 -2.87
CA ASN A 90 21.54 1.08 -3.44
C ASN A 90 20.98 -0.11 -2.62
N ARG A 91 20.89 -1.30 -3.25
CA ARG A 91 20.34 -2.49 -2.58
C ARG A 91 21.22 -3.01 -1.45
N LEU A 92 22.52 -2.71 -1.46
CA LEU A 92 23.41 -2.99 -0.33
C LEU A 92 22.90 -2.31 0.94
N ARG A 93 22.64 -1.00 0.85
CA ARG A 93 22.22 -0.21 2.01
C ARG A 93 20.84 -0.60 2.50
N LEU A 94 19.92 -0.90 1.57
CA LEU A 94 18.61 -1.45 1.92
C LEU A 94 18.74 -2.81 2.63
N ALA A 95 19.64 -3.69 2.18
CA ALA A 95 19.90 -4.96 2.84
C ALA A 95 20.46 -4.79 4.25
N ASP A 96 21.41 -3.87 4.45
CA ASP A 96 21.98 -3.55 5.77
C ASP A 96 20.91 -2.99 6.72
N LEU A 97 19.98 -2.17 6.21
CA LEU A 97 18.85 -1.65 6.97
C LEU A 97 17.91 -2.80 7.41
N VAL A 98 17.54 -3.66 6.47
CA VAL A 98 16.67 -4.83 6.74
C VAL A 98 17.33 -5.78 7.75
N ASP A 99 18.62 -6.08 7.58
CA ASP A 99 19.36 -6.96 8.50
C ASP A 99 19.47 -6.34 9.89
N SER A 100 19.59 -5.02 9.99
CA SER A 100 19.56 -4.32 11.27
C SER A 100 18.18 -4.44 11.92
N ILE A 101 17.10 -4.16 11.18
CA ILE A 101 15.72 -4.22 11.70
C ILE A 101 15.32 -5.65 12.13
N CYS A 102 15.53 -6.63 11.28
CA CYS A 102 15.15 -8.02 11.57
C CYS A 102 16.13 -8.69 12.54
N GLY A 103 17.42 -8.42 12.40
CA GLY A 103 18.48 -9.09 13.16
C GLY A 103 18.77 -8.44 14.52
N GLN A 104 19.00 -7.12 14.54
CA GLN A 104 19.38 -6.42 15.77
C GLN A 104 18.15 -5.99 16.59
N TYR A 105 17.13 -5.44 15.91
CA TYR A 105 15.91 -4.97 16.57
C TYR A 105 14.84 -6.07 16.72
N GLY A 106 15.04 -7.24 16.10
CA GLY A 106 14.20 -8.42 16.32
C GLY A 106 12.80 -8.32 15.72
N ALA A 107 12.62 -7.58 14.62
CA ALA A 107 11.32 -7.49 13.96
C ALA A 107 10.85 -8.87 13.47
N LEU A 108 9.68 -9.32 13.93
CA LEU A 108 9.07 -10.59 13.51
C LEU A 108 8.58 -10.53 12.05
N LEU A 109 7.99 -9.40 11.66
CA LEU A 109 7.45 -9.17 10.33
C LEU A 109 7.91 -7.78 9.84
N LEU A 110 8.37 -7.71 8.59
CA LEU A 110 8.77 -6.47 7.96
C LEU A 110 7.95 -6.25 6.68
N GLY A 111 7.17 -5.17 6.65
CA GLY A 111 6.52 -4.67 5.44
C GLY A 111 7.39 -3.60 4.79
N LEU A 112 7.65 -3.73 3.50
CA LEU A 112 8.41 -2.75 2.72
C LEU A 112 7.43 -2.02 1.78
N ASP A 113 7.25 -0.71 1.98
CA ASP A 113 6.49 0.16 1.06
C ASP A 113 7.41 0.77 0.00
N VAL A 114 8.17 -0.09 -0.68
CA VAL A 114 9.08 0.30 -1.76
C VAL A 114 9.02 -0.71 -2.89
N ILE A 115 9.00 -0.20 -4.13
CA ILE A 115 8.97 -1.04 -5.34
C ILE A 115 10.40 -1.38 -5.74
N LEU A 116 10.70 -2.68 -5.88
CA LEU A 116 12.01 -3.22 -6.25
C LEU A 116 11.90 -4.16 -7.48
N ALA A 117 11.32 -3.66 -8.57
CA ALA A 117 11.00 -4.48 -9.74
C ALA A 117 12.24 -4.94 -10.53
N GLU A 118 13.27 -4.10 -10.65
CA GLU A 118 14.46 -4.36 -11.48
C GLU A 118 15.71 -4.62 -10.64
N ALA A 119 16.64 -5.43 -11.16
CA ALA A 119 17.93 -5.67 -10.52
C ALA A 119 18.73 -4.38 -10.33
N ASP A 120 19.54 -4.31 -9.25
CA ASP A 120 20.31 -3.11 -8.93
C ASP A 120 21.56 -2.98 -9.80
N GLU A 121 21.58 -1.95 -10.64
CA GLU A 121 22.72 -1.62 -11.50
C GLU A 121 23.67 -0.57 -10.88
N SER A 122 23.28 0.07 -9.76
CA SER A 122 24.03 1.18 -9.14
C SER A 122 25.31 0.73 -8.43
N SER A 123 25.45 -0.56 -8.15
CA SER A 123 26.57 -1.17 -7.42
C SER A 123 27.86 -1.32 -8.25
N GLY A 124 27.81 -1.03 -9.55
CA GLY A 124 28.95 -1.20 -10.47
C GLY A 124 29.32 -2.66 -10.74
N LEU A 125 28.48 -3.61 -10.30
CA LEU A 125 28.65 -5.05 -10.53
C LEU A 125 28.69 -5.39 -12.03
N SER A 126 27.89 -4.71 -12.86
CA SER A 126 27.90 -4.86 -14.31
C SER A 126 29.27 -4.53 -14.90
N THR A 127 29.89 -3.43 -14.47
CA THR A 127 31.26 -3.05 -14.87
C THR A 127 32.30 -4.08 -14.43
N LEU A 128 32.20 -4.57 -13.19
CA LEU A 128 33.09 -5.62 -12.69
C LEU A 128 32.96 -6.91 -13.49
N ASP A 129 31.75 -7.27 -13.91
CA ASP A 129 31.48 -8.45 -14.71
C ASP A 129 32.07 -8.32 -16.13
N VAL A 130 31.94 -7.14 -16.76
CA VAL A 130 32.59 -6.84 -18.04
C VAL A 130 34.11 -6.93 -17.93
N LEU A 131 34.70 -6.37 -16.87
CA LEU A 131 36.16 -6.47 -16.64
C LEU A 131 36.61 -7.91 -16.40
N ALA A 132 35.81 -8.70 -15.67
CA ALA A 132 36.11 -10.10 -15.35
C ALA A 132 36.09 -10.99 -16.59
N ARG A 133 35.23 -10.67 -17.57
CA ARG A 133 35.14 -11.42 -18.84
C ARG A 133 36.05 -10.88 -19.94
N GLY A 134 36.44 -9.61 -19.85
CA GLY A 134 37.26 -8.93 -20.84
C GLY A 134 38.73 -8.84 -20.43
N SER A 135 39.18 -7.61 -20.15
CA SER A 135 40.59 -7.27 -19.96
C SER A 135 41.28 -8.02 -18.82
N TRP A 136 40.54 -8.49 -17.81
CA TRP A 136 41.09 -9.18 -16.64
C TRP A 136 40.78 -10.68 -16.61
N ALA A 137 40.26 -11.25 -17.72
CA ALA A 137 39.87 -12.66 -17.80
C ALA A 137 41.04 -13.64 -17.55
N ARG A 138 42.28 -13.23 -17.85
CA ARG A 138 43.48 -14.05 -17.65
C ARG A 138 43.96 -14.12 -16.19
N MET A 139 43.33 -13.38 -15.27
CA MET A 139 43.67 -13.40 -13.85
C MET A 139 42.67 -14.25 -13.06
N PRO A 140 42.97 -15.54 -12.79
CA PRO A 140 42.04 -16.42 -12.08
C PRO A 140 41.69 -15.90 -10.68
N ALA A 141 42.62 -15.21 -10.00
CA ALA A 141 42.39 -14.59 -8.70
C ALA A 141 41.30 -13.49 -8.72
N PHE A 142 41.18 -12.74 -9.82
CA PHE A 142 40.16 -11.71 -9.98
C PHE A 142 38.78 -12.33 -10.15
N SER A 143 38.65 -13.31 -11.06
CA SER A 143 37.39 -14.01 -11.32
C SER A 143 36.82 -14.71 -10.07
N TRP A 144 37.70 -15.25 -9.21
CA TRP A 144 37.30 -15.86 -7.95
C TRP A 144 36.76 -14.82 -6.95
N ARG A 145 37.37 -13.63 -6.91
CA ARG A 145 36.97 -12.54 -6.01
C ARG A 145 35.65 -11.89 -6.46
N CYS A 146 35.46 -11.69 -7.77
CA CYS A 146 34.18 -11.21 -8.34
C CYS A 146 33.01 -12.14 -8.02
N ARG A 147 33.17 -13.47 -8.18
CA ARG A 147 32.15 -14.46 -7.81
C ARG A 147 31.79 -14.45 -6.33
N ARG A 148 32.70 -13.97 -5.47
CA ARG A 148 32.46 -13.83 -4.03
C ARG A 148 31.65 -12.58 -3.67
N CYS A 149 31.79 -11.50 -4.44
CA CYS A 149 31.02 -10.27 -4.26
C CYS A 149 29.55 -10.43 -4.70
N ASP A 150 29.31 -11.19 -5.78
CA ASP A 150 27.97 -11.47 -6.30
C ASP A 150 27.05 -12.15 -5.25
N ARG A 151 27.63 -13.04 -4.44
CA ARG A 151 26.90 -13.88 -3.48
C ARG A 151 26.21 -13.14 -2.32
N ARG A 152 26.47 -11.85 -2.12
CA ARG A 152 25.81 -11.04 -1.07
C ARG A 152 24.66 -10.18 -1.57
N LEU A 153 24.54 -9.96 -2.89
CA LEU A 153 23.85 -8.76 -3.35
C LEU A 153 22.54 -8.97 -4.10
N ILE A 154 22.19 -10.18 -4.50
CA ILE A 154 21.15 -10.30 -5.51
C ILE A 154 20.09 -11.31 -5.04
N THR A 155 18.92 -10.76 -4.67
CA THR A 155 17.61 -11.42 -4.48
C THR A 155 17.34 -12.26 -3.24
N THR A 156 18.34 -12.82 -2.55
CA THR A 156 18.05 -13.79 -1.47
C THR A 156 17.74 -13.21 -0.10
N ALA A 157 18.11 -11.96 0.24
CA ALA A 157 17.90 -11.46 1.60
C ALA A 157 16.40 -11.33 1.94
N VAL A 158 15.63 -10.61 1.12
CA VAL A 158 14.19 -10.40 1.36
C VAL A 158 13.39 -11.72 1.41
N TRP A 159 13.71 -12.67 0.53
CA TRP A 159 13.05 -13.98 0.50
C TRP A 159 13.50 -14.93 1.61
N ARG A 160 14.74 -14.82 2.11
CA ARG A 160 15.24 -15.64 3.21
C ARG A 160 14.51 -15.36 4.52
N TRP A 161 14.04 -14.13 4.72
CA TRP A 161 13.26 -13.74 5.89
C TRP A 161 11.77 -14.10 5.78
N SER A 162 11.17 -14.09 4.58
CA SER A 162 9.76 -14.49 4.40
C SER A 162 9.46 -15.95 4.79
N CYS A 163 10.44 -16.86 4.70
CA CYS A 163 10.26 -18.24 5.19
C CYS A 163 10.56 -18.44 6.68
N ALA A 164 11.26 -17.50 7.33
CA ALA A 164 11.58 -17.60 8.76
C ALA A 164 10.47 -17.02 9.65
N ALA A 165 9.71 -16.04 9.14
CA ALA A 165 8.69 -15.31 9.90
C ALA A 165 7.28 -15.96 9.94
N ILE A 166 7.00 -16.96 9.09
CA ILE A 166 5.68 -17.65 9.01
C ILE A 166 5.75 -19.02 9.70
N ARG A 167 6.42 -19.11 10.85
CA ARG A 167 6.38 -20.32 11.69
C ARG A 167 6.15 -19.95 13.15
#